data_AF-A0A9E5TGF9-F1
#
_entry.id   AF-A0A9E5TGF9-F1
#
_cell.length_a   1.000
_cell.length_b   1.000
_cell.length_c   1.000
_cell.angle_alpha   90.00
_cell.angle_beta   90.00
_cell.angle_gamma   90.00
#
_symmetry.space_group_name_H-M   'P 1'
#
loop_
_entity.id
_entity.type
_entity.pdbx_description
1 polymer ?
#
loop_
_entity_poly.entity_id
_entity_poly.type
_entity_poly.pdbx_seq_one_letter_code
_entity_poly.pdbx_strand_id
1 'polypeptide(L)'
;MAIIVVNEASELVVVDMQDRFVAERLLSVPDYKDAFAVSPDSNMVYMTGLTSDSRRVLVAVDTRSLKTTWSEELRDLSKHSRIGDITIYGETGIATSLNGSRLLLANSSFNGIMGIAVLDLPTRDPVAF
;
A
#
# COMPACT_ATOMS: atom_id res chain seq x y z
N MET A 1 -2.75 -4.90 23.47
CA MET A 1 -2.41 -5.45 22.14
C MET A 1 -3.36 -4.79 21.17
N ALA A 2 -2.87 -4.10 20.15
CA ALA A 2 -3.74 -3.42 19.20
C ALA A 2 -3.79 -4.18 17.87
N ILE A 3 -4.94 -4.16 17.21
CA ILE A 3 -5.08 -4.60 15.81
C ILE A 3 -5.47 -3.40 14.95
N ILE A 4 -4.93 -3.36 13.74
CA ILE A 4 -5.39 -2.44 12.70
C ILE A 4 -6.48 -3.18 11.92
N VAL A 5 -7.68 -2.62 11.90
CA VAL A 5 -8.79 -3.10 11.09
C VAL A 5 -9.04 -2.08 10.00
N VAL A 6 -9.11 -2.56 8.77
CA VAL A 6 -9.41 -1.74 7.60
C VAL A 6 -10.81 -2.15 7.12
N ASN A 7 -11.72 -1.18 6.95
CA ASN A 7 -13.07 -1.44 6.42
C ASN A 7 -13.21 -0.84 5.01
N GLU A 8 -14.27 -1.18 4.28
CA GLU A 8 -14.56 -0.60 2.95
C GLU A 8 -15.13 0.83 3.01
N ALA A 9 -15.35 1.40 4.21
CA ALA A 9 -15.97 2.71 4.39
C ALA A 9 -14.94 3.85 4.44
N SER A 10 -13.83 3.75 3.70
CA SER A 10 -12.74 4.73 3.70
C SER A 10 -12.08 4.94 5.08
N GLU A 11 -12.31 4.04 6.03
CA GLU A 11 -11.72 4.13 7.38
C GLU A 11 -10.67 3.03 7.59
N LEU A 12 -9.64 3.39 8.35
CA LEU A 12 -8.77 2.45 9.03
C LEU A 12 -8.90 2.75 10.52
N VAL A 13 -9.13 1.71 11.32
CA VAL A 13 -9.37 1.84 12.75
C VAL A 13 -8.35 1.02 13.53
N VAL A 14 -7.85 1.61 14.61
CA VAL A 14 -7.04 0.89 15.59
C VAL A 14 -7.98 0.42 16.70
N VAL A 15 -7.99 -0.88 16.93
CA VAL A 15 -8.78 -1.50 18.00
C VAL A 15 -7.82 -1.98 19.07
N ASP A 16 -8.00 -1.51 20.30
CA ASP A 16 -7.34 -2.12 21.45
C ASP A 16 -8.06 -3.43 21.79
N MET A 17 -7.33 -4.54 21.73
CA MET A 17 -7.86 -5.87 22.00
C MET A 17 -8.10 -6.14 23.48
N GLN A 18 -7.47 -5.38 24.39
CA GLN A 18 -7.72 -5.52 25.83
C GLN A 18 -9.09 -4.94 26.19
N ASP A 19 -9.39 -3.75 25.68
CA ASP A 19 -10.58 -3.00 26.08
C ASP A 19 -11.72 -3.01 25.04
N ARG A 20 -11.47 -3.63 23.86
CA ARG A 20 -12.43 -3.85 22.76
C ARG A 20 -13.10 -2.57 22.22
N PHE A 21 -12.46 -1.42 22.37
CA PHE A 21 -12.95 -0.16 21.80
C PHE A 21 -12.10 0.27 20.61
N VAL A 22 -12.72 1.07 19.73
CA VAL A 22 -12.01 1.77 18.64
C VAL A 22 -11.23 2.92 19.28
N ALA A 23 -9.91 2.78 19.30
CA ALA A 23 -9.02 3.77 19.89
C ALA A 23 -8.88 5.01 19.00
N GLU A 24 -8.85 4.82 17.68
CA GLU A 24 -8.61 5.90 16.73
C GLU A 24 -9.10 5.55 15.31
N ARG A 25 -9.44 6.58 14.52
CA ARG A 25 -9.89 6.45 13.11
C ARG A 25 -9.00 7.28 12.18
N LEU A 26 -8.60 6.68 11.05
CA LEU A 26 -8.00 7.36 9.90
C LEU A 26 -9.07 7.81 8.91
N LEU A 27 -8.99 9.08 8.48
CA LEU A 27 -9.84 9.68 7.45
C LEU A 27 -9.11 9.84 6.08
N SER A 28 -7.87 9.34 6.01
CA SER A 28 -6.82 9.52 4.97
C SER A 28 -6.58 8.39 3.97
N VAL A 29 -7.46 7.38 3.86
CA VAL A 29 -7.16 6.15 3.09
C VAL A 29 -8.07 6.01 1.86
N PRO A 30 -7.72 5.19 0.86
CA PRO A 30 -8.57 4.97 -0.31
C PRO A 30 -9.94 4.45 0.10
N ASP A 31 -10.95 4.78 -0.69
CA ASP A 31 -12.33 4.42 -0.40
C ASP A 31 -12.51 2.90 -0.44
N TYR A 32 -12.04 2.28 -1.52
CA TYR A 32 -11.97 0.83 -1.66
C TYR A 32 -10.53 0.36 -1.46
N LYS A 33 -10.32 -0.62 -0.57
CA LYS A 33 -9.00 -1.22 -0.35
C LYS A 33 -8.94 -2.57 -1.03
N ASP A 34 -7.85 -2.82 -1.76
CA ASP A 34 -7.63 -4.07 -2.46
C ASP A 34 -6.66 -4.97 -1.68
N ALA A 35 -5.44 -4.50 -1.45
CA ALA A 35 -4.40 -5.25 -0.74
C ALA A 35 -3.64 -4.37 0.26
N PHE A 36 -3.07 -4.99 1.28
CA PHE A 36 -2.27 -4.32 2.30
C PHE A 36 -1.05 -5.15 2.71
N ALA A 37 0.00 -4.47 3.18
CA ALA A 37 1.16 -5.09 3.80
C ALA A 37 1.71 -4.21 4.91
N VAL A 38 2.25 -4.84 5.96
CA VAL A 38 2.89 -4.15 7.09
C VAL A 38 4.40 -4.17 6.90
N SER A 39 5.10 -3.10 7.25
CA SER A 39 6.56 -3.12 7.31
C SER A 39 7.06 -4.08 8.42
N PRO A 40 8.25 -4.68 8.29
CA PRO A 40 8.77 -5.60 9.29
C PRO A 40 8.91 -4.98 10.70
N ASP A 41 9.18 -3.68 10.77
CA ASP A 41 9.27 -2.92 12.02
C ASP A 41 7.90 -2.43 12.54
N SER A 42 6.81 -2.80 11.85
CA SER A 42 5.43 -2.42 12.14
C SER A 42 5.15 -0.92 12.19
N ASN A 43 6.06 -0.06 11.71
CA ASN A 43 5.87 1.39 11.72
C ASN A 43 5.04 1.88 10.52
N MET A 44 4.93 1.10 9.45
CA MET A 44 4.21 1.47 8.24
C MET A 44 3.22 0.39 7.82
N VAL A 45 2.06 0.82 7.32
CA VAL A 45 1.15 -0.01 6.52
C VAL A 45 1.11 0.57 5.12
N TYR A 46 1.33 -0.29 4.13
CA TYR A 46 1.14 0.01 2.72
C TYR A 46 -0.20 -0.55 2.28
N MET A 47 -0.94 0.18 1.44
CA MET A 47 -2.24 -0.25 0.93
C MET A 47 -2.40 0.17 -0.51
N THR A 48 -2.92 -0.74 -1.33
CA THR A 48 -3.49 -0.39 -2.62
C THR A 48 -4.99 -0.23 -2.51
N GLY A 49 -5.53 0.66 -3.33
CA GLY A 49 -6.97 0.86 -3.36
C GLY A 49 -7.43 1.77 -4.48
N LEU A 50 -8.73 1.97 -4.53
CA LEU A 50 -9.42 2.84 -5.47
C LEU A 50 -9.98 4.05 -4.70
N THR A 51 -9.67 5.24 -5.18
CA THR A 51 -10.30 6.48 -4.73
C THR A 51 -11.70 6.64 -5.34
N SER A 52 -12.50 7.54 -4.77
CA SER A 52 -13.86 7.88 -5.24
C SER A 52 -13.93 8.34 -6.70
N ASP A 53 -12.86 8.93 -7.21
CA ASP A 53 -12.71 9.30 -8.61
C ASP A 53 -12.06 8.19 -9.48
N SER A 54 -12.13 6.94 -9.00
CA SER A 54 -11.70 5.74 -9.72
C SER A 54 -10.20 5.70 -10.06
N ARG A 55 -9.35 6.33 -9.25
CA ARG A 55 -7.90 6.25 -9.41
C ARG A 55 -7.33 5.19 -8.49
N ARG A 56 -6.50 4.31 -9.06
CA ARG A 56 -5.77 3.30 -8.29
C ARG A 56 -4.56 3.95 -7.64
N VAL A 57 -4.43 3.81 -6.33
CA VAL A 57 -3.37 4.44 -5.54
C VAL A 57 -2.65 3.42 -4.67
N LEU A 58 -1.38 3.68 -4.40
CA LEU A 58 -0.60 3.07 -3.33
C LEU A 58 -0.39 4.11 -2.23
N VAL A 59 -0.76 3.77 -1.01
CA VAL A 59 -0.72 4.66 0.15
C VAL A 59 0.17 4.04 1.21
N ALA A 60 1.00 4.86 1.84
CA ALA A 60 1.74 4.49 3.04
C ALA A 60 1.21 5.27 4.25
N VAL A 61 0.94 4.55 5.32
CA VAL A 61 0.37 5.08 6.57
C VAL A 61 1.33 4.76 7.71
N ASP A 62 1.70 5.78 8.47
CA ASP A 62 2.44 5.60 9.72
C ASP A 62 1.50 5.04 10.80
N THR A 63 1.87 3.93 11.42
CA THR A 63 1.01 3.18 12.34
C THR A 63 0.90 3.79 13.73
N ARG A 64 1.81 4.69 14.10
CA ARG A 64 1.83 5.33 15.42
C ARG A 64 0.98 6.60 15.44
N SER A 65 1.12 7.40 14.40
CA SER A 65 0.42 8.67 14.22
C SER A 65 -0.87 8.54 13.42
N LEU A 66 -1.08 7.40 12.76
CA LEU A 66 -2.23 7.13 11.91
C LEU A 66 -2.41 8.21 10.85
N LYS A 67 -1.30 8.58 10.19
CA LYS A 67 -1.29 9.56 9.11
C LYS A 67 -0.70 8.97 7.86
N THR A 68 -1.33 9.32 6.73
CA THR A 68 -0.75 9.06 5.42
C THR A 68 0.55 9.84 5.28
N THR A 69 1.66 9.12 5.12
CA THR A 69 2.98 9.72 4.90
C THR A 69 3.17 10.10 3.45
N TRP A 70 2.64 9.28 2.54
CA TRP A 70 2.59 9.53 1.11
C TRP A 70 1.51 8.70 0.43
N SER A 71 1.07 9.17 -0.73
CA SER A 71 0.12 8.51 -1.62
C SER A 71 0.53 8.80 -3.05
N GLU A 72 0.45 7.78 -3.90
CA GLU A 72 0.82 7.89 -5.31
C GLU A 72 -0.12 7.05 -6.18
N GLU A 73 -0.46 7.55 -7.36
CA GLU A 73 -1.26 6.79 -8.32
C GLU A 73 -0.41 5.67 -8.94
N LEU A 74 -0.95 4.45 -9.02
CA LEU A 74 -0.21 3.31 -9.54
C LEU A 74 0.23 3.50 -11.00
N ARG A 75 -0.57 4.22 -11.79
CA ARG A 75 -0.23 4.58 -13.18
C ARG A 75 0.93 5.56 -13.30
N ASP A 76 1.25 6.28 -12.23
CA ASP A 76 2.33 7.26 -12.22
C ASP A 76 3.68 6.63 -11.88
N LEU A 77 3.68 5.43 -11.27
CA LEU A 77 4.89 4.66 -10.97
C LEU A 77 5.69 4.29 -12.24
N SER A 78 5.03 4.15 -13.39
CA SER A 78 5.72 3.88 -14.66
C SER A 78 6.59 5.05 -15.12
N LYS A 79 6.25 6.29 -14.72
CA LYS A 79 6.95 7.52 -15.13
C LYS A 79 8.38 7.61 -14.57
N HIS A 80 8.64 6.94 -13.46
CA HIS A 80 9.95 6.90 -12.80
C HIS A 80 10.49 5.47 -12.63
N SER A 81 9.92 4.51 -13.37
CA SER A 81 10.41 3.15 -13.44
C SER A 81 11.84 3.07 -13.95
N ARG A 82 12.69 2.32 -13.25
CA ARG A 82 14.09 2.05 -13.64
C ARG A 82 14.26 0.84 -14.54
N ILE A 83 13.17 0.12 -14.81
CA ILE A 83 13.17 -1.12 -15.61
C ILE A 83 12.44 -0.97 -16.94
N GLY A 84 11.89 0.21 -17.23
CA GLY A 84 11.12 0.49 -18.44
C GLY A 84 9.62 0.53 -18.19
N ASP A 85 8.83 0.44 -19.25
CA ASP A 85 7.38 0.57 -19.20
C ASP A 85 6.75 -0.61 -18.44
N ILE A 86 6.26 -0.34 -17.24
CA ILE A 86 5.62 -1.29 -16.35
C ILE A 86 4.24 -0.78 -15.96
N THR A 87 3.25 -1.67 -15.99
CA THR A 87 1.91 -1.40 -15.48
C THR A 87 1.71 -2.13 -14.16
N ILE A 88 1.24 -1.42 -13.13
CA ILE A 88 0.95 -2.01 -11.82
C ILE A 88 -0.54 -1.87 -11.57
N TYR A 89 -1.25 -2.99 -11.44
CA TYR A 89 -2.71 -2.97 -11.18
C TYR A 89 -3.01 -2.94 -9.67
N GLY A 90 -2.21 -3.62 -8.85
CA GLY A 90 -2.26 -3.52 -7.39
C GLY A 90 -3.52 -4.13 -6.72
N GLU A 91 -4.27 -4.96 -7.43
CA GLU A 91 -5.57 -5.47 -6.97
C GLU A 91 -5.48 -6.70 -6.05
N THR A 92 -4.38 -7.45 -6.11
CA THR A 92 -4.39 -8.86 -5.67
C THR A 92 -3.59 -9.11 -4.40
N GLY A 93 -2.42 -8.49 -4.29
CA GLY A 93 -1.53 -8.76 -3.18
C GLY A 93 -0.31 -7.87 -3.20
N ILE A 94 0.08 -7.43 -2.01
CA ILE A 94 1.33 -6.72 -1.78
C ILE A 94 2.06 -7.33 -0.60
N ALA A 95 3.39 -7.25 -0.61
CA ALA A 95 4.23 -7.75 0.48
C ALA A 95 5.47 -6.89 0.67
N THR A 96 5.90 -6.70 1.91
CA THR A 96 7.18 -6.04 2.21
C THR A 96 8.29 -7.08 2.25
N SER A 97 9.46 -6.70 1.74
CA SER A 97 10.69 -7.47 1.96
C SER A 97 11.07 -7.51 3.45
N LEU A 98 11.79 -8.54 3.87
CA LEU A 98 12.20 -8.73 5.27
C LEU A 98 13.03 -7.58 5.85
N ASN A 99 13.78 -6.87 5.01
CA ASN A 99 14.57 -5.71 5.43
C ASN A 99 13.80 -4.38 5.30
N GLY A 100 12.53 -4.41 4.90
CA GLY A 100 11.67 -3.23 4.75
C GLY A 100 12.08 -2.28 3.62
N SER A 101 13.03 -2.67 2.75
CA SER A 101 13.55 -1.78 1.69
C SER A 101 12.77 -1.90 0.37
N ARG A 102 11.97 -2.95 0.22
CA ARG A 102 11.20 -3.25 -0.99
C ARG A 102 9.73 -3.53 -0.69
N LEU A 103 8.88 -3.16 -1.64
CA LEU A 103 7.49 -3.58 -1.72
C LEU A 103 7.27 -4.39 -3.00
N LEU A 104 6.67 -5.56 -2.87
CA LEU A 104 6.32 -6.45 -3.97
C LEU A 104 4.83 -6.24 -4.27
N LEU A 105 4.48 -6.04 -5.54
CA LEU A 105 3.10 -5.87 -5.99
C LEU A 105 2.74 -6.91 -7.04
N ALA A 106 1.88 -7.85 -6.67
CA ALA A 106 1.33 -8.83 -7.58
C ALA A 106 0.37 -8.15 -8.58
N ASN A 107 0.09 -8.85 -9.67
CA ASN A 107 -0.74 -8.33 -10.77
C ASN A 107 -0.11 -7.05 -11.34
N SER A 108 1.11 -7.20 -11.85
CA SER A 108 1.82 -6.20 -12.63
C SER A 108 2.14 -6.76 -14.01
N SER A 109 2.35 -5.90 -15.00
CA SER A 109 2.67 -6.28 -16.37
C SER A 109 3.91 -5.55 -16.87
N PHE A 110 4.85 -6.30 -17.46
CA PHE A 110 6.05 -5.78 -18.11
C PHE A 110 6.23 -6.47 -19.47
N ASN A 111 6.27 -5.70 -20.55
CA ASN A 111 6.29 -6.22 -21.92
C ASN A 111 5.18 -7.25 -22.23
N GLY A 112 4.00 -7.05 -21.64
CA GLY A 112 2.84 -7.93 -21.81
C GLY A 112 2.88 -9.23 -21.00
N ILE A 113 3.92 -9.45 -20.18
CA ILE A 113 4.02 -10.58 -19.27
C ILE A 113 3.47 -10.16 -17.91
N MET A 114 2.63 -11.00 -17.30
CA MET A 114 2.10 -10.79 -15.95
C MET A 114 3.03 -11.34 -14.87
N GLY A 115 3.22 -10.59 -13.78
CA GLY A 115 4.19 -10.92 -12.74
C GLY A 115 4.09 -10.04 -11.50
N ILE A 116 5.23 -9.85 -10.82
CA ILE A 116 5.34 -9.13 -9.55
C ILE A 116 6.28 -7.94 -9.74
N ALA A 117 5.76 -6.71 -9.67
CA ALA A 117 6.62 -5.54 -9.62
C ALA A 117 7.33 -5.45 -8.26
N VAL A 118 8.56 -4.97 -8.26
CA VAL A 118 9.32 -4.68 -7.05
C VAL A 118 9.64 -3.19 -7.02
N LEU A 119 9.18 -2.50 -5.98
CA LEU A 119 9.47 -1.10 -5.71
C LEU A 119 10.59 -0.96 -4.70
N ASP A 120 11.53 -0.04 -4.94
CA ASP A 120 12.46 0.47 -3.92
C ASP A 120 11.71 1.46 -3.03
N LEU A 121 11.46 1.12 -1.76
CA LEU A 121 10.64 1.96 -0.87
C LEU A 121 11.21 3.36 -0.60
N PRO A 122 12.53 3.55 -0.45
CA PRO A 122 13.10 4.90 -0.27
C PRO A 122 12.83 5.85 -1.44
N THR A 123 12.90 5.36 -2.67
CA THR A 123 12.71 6.20 -3.87
C THR A 123 11.29 6.14 -4.41
N ARG A 124 10.61 5.01 -4.18
CA ARG A 124 9.32 4.56 -4.73
C ARG A 124 9.38 4.11 -6.20
N ASP A 125 10.57 4.03 -6.74
CA ASP A 125 10.77 3.64 -8.13
C ASP A 125 10.58 2.11 -8.29
N PRO A 126 9.90 1.65 -9.34
CA PRO A 126 10.00 0.27 -9.80
C PRO A 126 11.45 -0.08 -10.19
N VAL A 127 11.98 -1.15 -9.60
CA VAL A 127 13.38 -1.59 -9.76
C VAL A 127 13.55 -3.04 -10.21
N ALA A 128 12.49 -3.85 -10.21
CA ALA A 128 12.47 -5.22 -10.74
C ALA A 128 11.05 -5.68 -11.07
N PHE A 129 10.96 -6.78 -11.83
CA PHE A 129 9.75 -7.47 -12.27
C PHE A 129 9.97 -8.99 -12.26
#